data_AF-A0A520A9P8-F1
#
_entry.id   AF-A0A520A9P8-F1
#
_cell.length_a   1.000
_cell.length_b   1.000
_cell.length_c   1.000
_cell.angle_alpha   90.00
_cell.angle_beta   90.00
_cell.angle_gamma   90.00
#
_symmetry.space_group_name_H-M   'P 1'
#
loop_
_entity.id
_entity.type
_entity.pdbx_description
1 polymer ?
#
loop_
_entity_poly.entity_id
_entity_poly.type
_entity_poly.pdbx_seq_one_letter_code
_entity_poly.pdbx_strand_id
1 'polypeptide(L)'
;GTIGVIFDIKDLPQKHIDYGFLESFSVGTSKAWNTFVDNGKGIWKMITGKVSARNISSPIGIAQVYGSDFEWENFWRLTGLISIALAFMNLLPIPALDGGHVVFLIIEMIKGKPLGDKFMERAQIVGFVILLSLMVFAFGNDILKLFGK
;
A
#
# COMPACT_ATOMS: atom_id res chain seq x y z
N GLY A 1 -32.05 30.54 12.04
CA GLY A 1 -30.67 30.41 12.53
C GLY A 1 -30.58 29.15 13.35
N THR A 2 -29.83 28.16 12.90
CA THR A 2 -29.64 26.91 13.65
C THR A 2 -28.32 27.04 14.38
N ILE A 3 -28.37 27.18 15.70
CA ILE A 3 -27.19 27.14 16.57
C ILE A 3 -26.76 25.67 16.65
N GLY A 4 -25.73 25.31 15.89
CA GLY A 4 -25.09 24.00 15.98
C GLY A 4 -23.77 24.11 16.73
N VAL A 5 -23.56 23.23 17.70
CA VAL A 5 -22.24 23.06 18.32
C VAL A 5 -21.40 22.22 17.37
N ILE A 6 -20.42 22.84 16.72
CA ILE A 6 -19.40 22.11 15.95
C ILE A 6 -18.37 21.65 16.98
N PHE A 7 -18.39 20.36 17.31
CA PHE A 7 -17.32 19.75 18.09
C PHE A 7 -16.06 19.71 17.19
N ASP A 8 -15.04 20.47 17.56
CA ASP A 8 -13.72 20.36 16.92
C ASP A 8 -13.09 19.04 17.39
N ILE A 9 -12.56 18.25 16.45
CA ILE A 9 -11.93 16.94 16.73
C ILE A 9 -10.72 17.12 17.68
N LYS A 10 -10.21 18.36 17.78
CA LYS A 10 -9.17 18.78 18.72
C LYS A 10 -9.58 18.73 20.19
N ASP A 11 -10.87 18.76 20.52
CA ASP A 11 -11.37 18.76 21.91
C ASP A 11 -11.59 17.34 22.48
N LEU A 12 -11.30 16.29 21.69
CA LEU A 12 -11.36 14.92 22.18
C LEU A 12 -10.17 14.66 23.12
N PRO A 13 -10.39 14.15 24.35
CA PRO A 13 -9.30 13.87 25.28
C PRO A 13 -8.37 12.81 24.68
N GLN A 14 -7.21 13.24 24.20
CA GLN A 14 -6.18 12.35 23.68
C GLN A 14 -5.44 11.72 24.86
N LYS A 15 -5.72 10.43 25.09
CA LYS A 15 -5.01 9.65 26.09
C LYS A 15 -3.74 9.07 25.45
N HIS A 16 -2.59 9.68 25.73
CA HIS A 16 -1.31 9.04 25.48
C HIS A 16 -1.20 7.81 26.39
N ILE A 17 -1.05 6.64 25.79
CA ILE A 17 -0.84 5.38 26.50
C ILE A 17 0.58 4.93 26.16
N ASP A 18 1.44 4.93 27.16
CA ASP A 18 2.79 4.40 27.02
C ASP A 18 2.74 2.89 27.12
N TYR A 19 3.12 2.22 26.03
CA TYR A 19 3.19 0.77 25.98
C TYR A 19 4.58 0.30 26.44
N GLY A 20 4.63 -0.71 27.31
CA GLY A 20 5.88 -1.41 27.61
C GLY A 20 6.44 -2.12 26.35
N PHE A 21 7.72 -2.50 26.35
CA PHE A 21 8.39 -3.11 25.19
C PHE A 21 7.67 -4.36 24.63
N LEU A 22 7.17 -5.23 25.51
CA LEU A 22 6.45 -6.44 25.08
C LEU A 22 5.02 -6.13 24.62
N GLU A 23 4.38 -5.16 25.27
CA GLU A 23 3.03 -4.75 24.93
C GLU A 23 2.99 -4.04 23.58
N SER A 24 3.97 -3.18 23.29
CA SER A 24 4.10 -2.47 22.03
C SER A 24 4.32 -3.42 20.84
N PHE A 25 4.97 -4.57 21.04
CA PHE A 25 5.11 -5.59 20.01
C PHE A 25 3.76 -6.24 19.66
N SER A 26 2.97 -6.61 20.66
CA SER A 26 1.64 -7.20 20.45
C SER A 26 0.67 -6.20 19.81
N VAL A 27 0.60 -4.98 20.37
CA VAL A 27 -0.23 -3.89 19.84
C VAL A 27 0.23 -3.49 18.44
N GLY A 28 1.54 -3.39 18.20
CA GLY A 28 2.13 -3.09 16.91
C GLY A 28 1.78 -4.14 15.85
N THR A 29 1.83 -5.42 16.19
CA THR A 29 1.44 -6.52 15.29
C THR A 29 -0.03 -6.44 14.92
N SER A 30 -0.91 -6.20 15.90
CA SER A 30 -2.35 -6.01 15.66
C SER A 30 -2.62 -4.80 14.77
N LYS A 31 -1.93 -3.68 15.02
CA LYS A 31 -2.02 -2.46 14.20
C LYS A 31 -1.53 -2.70 12.78
N ALA A 32 -0.44 -3.43 12.61
CA ALA A 32 0.09 -3.81 11.30
C ALA A 32 -0.91 -4.69 10.54
N TRP A 33 -1.50 -5.68 11.19
CA TRP A 33 -2.51 -6.55 10.61
C TRP A 33 -3.76 -5.79 10.17
N ASN A 34 -4.28 -4.91 11.02
CA ASN A 34 -5.43 -4.07 10.69
C ASN A 34 -5.12 -3.15 9.50
N THR A 35 -3.93 -2.53 9.50
CA THR A 35 -3.47 -1.70 8.38
C THR A 35 -3.39 -2.51 7.09
N PHE A 36 -2.87 -3.74 7.13
CA PHE A 36 -2.79 -4.63 5.97
C PHE A 36 -4.19 -4.97 5.43
N VAL A 37 -5.12 -5.35 6.30
CA VAL A 37 -6.51 -5.66 5.92
C VAL A 37 -7.21 -4.43 5.33
N ASP A 38 -6.98 -3.25 5.89
CA ASP A 38 -7.60 -2.02 5.42
C ASP A 38 -7.02 -1.55 4.08
N ASN A 39 -5.73 -1.77 3.82
CA ASN A 39 -5.14 -1.61 2.48
C ASN A 39 -5.85 -2.50 1.45
N GLY A 40 -6.05 -3.79 1.77
CA GLY A 40 -6.76 -4.71 0.89
C GLY A 40 -8.21 -4.29 0.62
N LYS A 41 -8.95 -3.87 1.65
CA LYS A 41 -10.31 -3.31 1.49
C LYS A 41 -10.30 -2.04 0.64
N GLY A 42 -9.29 -1.18 0.80
CA GLY A 42 -9.11 0.05 0.02
C GLY A 42 -8.95 -0.25 -1.47
N ILE A 43 -8.09 -1.20 -1.82
CA ILE A 43 -7.91 -1.64 -3.21
C ILE A 43 -9.20 -2.26 -3.76
N TRP A 44 -9.88 -3.12 -2.99
CA TRP A 44 -11.17 -3.67 -3.41
C TRP A 44 -12.21 -2.58 -3.72
N LYS A 45 -12.27 -1.54 -2.88
CA LYS A 45 -13.13 -0.38 -3.11
C LYS A 45 -12.71 0.43 -4.35
N MET A 46 -11.42 0.52 -4.65
CA MET A 46 -10.94 1.16 -5.89
C MET A 46 -11.31 0.36 -7.13
N ILE A 47 -11.13 -0.97 -7.11
CA ILE A 47 -11.52 -1.86 -8.22
C ILE A 47 -13.03 -1.80 -8.46
N THR A 48 -13.84 -1.73 -7.40
CA THR A 48 -15.30 -1.59 -7.49
C THR A 48 -15.78 -0.16 -7.78
N GLY A 49 -14.86 0.79 -8.03
CA GLY A 49 -15.18 2.17 -8.40
C GLY A 49 -15.74 3.04 -7.26
N LYS A 50 -15.73 2.55 -6.02
CA LYS A 50 -16.23 3.28 -4.84
C LYS A 50 -15.23 4.31 -4.31
N VAL A 51 -13.95 4.20 -4.70
CA VAL A 51 -12.86 5.11 -4.34
C VAL A 51 -12.10 5.47 -5.61
N SER A 52 -11.79 6.77 -5.79
CA SER A 52 -11.01 7.22 -6.94
C SER A 52 -9.58 6.67 -6.87
N ALA A 53 -9.13 6.00 -7.93
CA ALA A 53 -7.75 5.53 -8.10
C ALA A 53 -6.71 6.67 -8.09
N ARG A 54 -7.16 7.94 -8.15
CA ARG A 54 -6.31 9.13 -8.07
C ARG A 54 -5.69 9.36 -6.68
N ASN A 55 -6.20 8.67 -5.66
CA ASN A 55 -5.73 8.73 -4.27
C ASN A 55 -4.63 7.71 -3.94
N ILE A 56 -4.17 6.90 -4.90
CA ILE A 56 -2.95 6.12 -4.71
C ILE A 56 -1.78 7.09 -4.56
N SER A 57 -1.11 7.03 -3.41
CA SER A 57 0.09 7.80 -3.13
C SER A 57 1.22 7.26 -4.01
N SER A 58 1.51 7.98 -5.08
CA SER A 58 2.68 7.73 -5.90
C SER A 58 3.97 8.05 -5.12
N PRO A 59 5.17 7.63 -5.60
CA PRO A 59 6.43 7.83 -4.87
C PRO A 59 6.71 9.30 -4.50
N ILE A 60 6.32 10.24 -5.37
CA ILE A 60 6.43 11.68 -5.11
C ILE A 60 5.47 12.10 -3.99
N GLY A 61 4.24 11.60 -3.99
CA GLY A 61 3.27 11.85 -2.92
C GLY A 61 3.75 11.28 -1.58
N ILE A 62 4.38 10.12 -1.58
CA ILE A 62 4.98 9.53 -0.36
C ILE A 62 6.11 10.43 0.17
N ALA A 63 6.97 10.96 -0.70
CA ALA A 63 8.04 11.88 -0.30
C ALA A 63 7.49 13.16 0.37
N GLN A 64 6.36 13.68 -0.12
CA GLN A 64 5.73 14.87 0.46
C GLN A 64 5.16 14.65 1.87
N VAL A 65 4.84 13.41 2.26
CA VAL A 65 4.25 13.10 3.57
C VAL A 65 5.28 13.18 4.72
N TYR A 66 6.58 13.02 4.42
CA TYR A 66 7.63 13.11 5.45
C TYR A 66 7.82 14.53 6.01
N GLY A 67 7.38 15.58 5.30
CA GLY A 67 7.49 16.96 5.75
C GLY A 67 8.93 17.52 5.70
N SER A 68 9.11 18.75 6.19
CA SER A 68 10.41 19.43 6.26
C SER A 68 11.18 19.12 7.54
N ASP A 69 10.47 18.83 8.63
CA ASP A 69 11.05 18.63 9.96
C ASP A 69 11.09 17.16 10.33
N PHE A 70 12.16 16.76 11.03
CA PHE A 70 12.35 15.38 11.43
C PHE A 70 11.72 15.09 12.80
N GLU A 71 10.76 14.17 12.81
CA GLU A 71 10.08 13.70 14.02
C GLU A 71 10.19 12.17 14.13
N TRP A 72 10.72 11.68 15.25
CA TRP A 72 11.04 10.25 15.42
C TRP A 72 9.80 9.35 15.35
N GLU A 73 8.69 9.78 15.96
CA GLU A 73 7.43 9.02 15.94
C GLU A 73 6.87 8.94 14.52
N ASN A 74 6.77 10.08 13.83
CA ASN A 74 6.28 10.12 12.45
C ASN A 74 7.17 9.29 11.51
N PHE A 75 8.49 9.34 11.67
CA PHE A 75 9.41 8.55 10.87
C PHE A 75 9.11 7.04 10.95
N TRP A 76 9.03 6.47 12.16
CA TRP A 76 8.74 5.04 12.33
C TRP A 76 7.32 4.68 11.89
N ARG A 77 6.35 5.57 12.13
CA ARG A 77 4.96 5.39 11.68
C ARG A 77 4.87 5.32 10.16
N LEU A 78 5.49 6.25 9.45
CA LEU A 78 5.48 6.29 7.98
C LEU A 78 6.27 5.12 7.39
N THR A 79 7.43 4.82 7.97
CA THR A 79 8.24 3.67 7.54
C THR A 79 7.46 2.35 7.69
N GLY A 80 6.77 2.16 8.81
CA GLY A 80 5.90 1.01 9.02
C GLY A 80 4.73 0.96 8.03
N LEU A 81 4.08 2.09 7.77
CA LEU A 81 2.98 2.19 6.80
C LEU A 81 3.44 1.84 5.38
N ILE A 82 4.57 2.40 4.93
CA ILE A 82 5.14 2.13 3.61
C ILE A 82 5.57 0.66 3.51
N SER A 83 6.20 0.12 4.55
CA SER A 83 6.61 -1.29 4.59
C SER A 83 5.43 -2.24 4.42
N ILE A 84 4.31 -2.00 5.12
CA ILE A 84 3.07 -2.79 4.98
C ILE A 84 2.49 -2.65 3.58
N ALA A 85 2.48 -1.43 3.01
CA ALA A 85 1.99 -1.20 1.65
C ALA A 85 2.85 -1.94 0.60
N LEU A 86 4.18 -1.92 0.73
CA LEU A 86 5.10 -2.64 -0.14
C LEU A 86 4.94 -4.16 0.01
N ALA A 87 4.83 -4.66 1.24
CA ALA A 87 4.56 -6.08 1.50
C ALA A 87 3.25 -6.53 0.86
N PHE A 88 2.20 -5.71 0.96
CA PHE A 88 0.91 -5.97 0.31
C PHE A 88 1.05 -5.99 -1.21
N MET A 89 1.71 -5.00 -1.81
CA MET A 89 1.92 -4.93 -3.26
C MET A 89 2.70 -6.15 -3.79
N ASN A 90 3.74 -6.58 -3.06
CA ASN A 90 4.51 -7.79 -3.41
C ASN A 90 3.71 -9.09 -3.27
N LEU A 91 2.65 -9.12 -2.46
CA LEU A 91 1.78 -10.29 -2.34
C LEU A 91 0.72 -10.38 -3.46
N LEU A 92 0.54 -9.32 -4.26
CA LEU A 92 -0.43 -9.33 -5.35
C LEU A 92 -0.04 -10.35 -6.44
N PRO A 93 -1.02 -10.99 -7.10
CA PRO A 93 -0.79 -11.98 -8.13
C PRO A 93 -0.42 -11.32 -9.47
N ILE A 94 0.63 -10.50 -9.46
CA ILE A 94 1.14 -9.79 -10.63
C ILE A 94 2.40 -10.51 -11.10
N PRO A 95 2.44 -11.03 -12.35
CA PRO A 95 3.65 -11.62 -12.91
C PRO A 95 4.80 -10.61 -12.87
N ALA A 96 6.02 -11.09 -12.54
CA ALA A 96 7.22 -10.31 -12.22
C ALA A 96 7.35 -9.77 -10.78
N LEU A 97 6.31 -9.82 -9.94
CA LEU A 97 6.45 -9.65 -8.47
C LEU A 97 6.49 -11.02 -7.76
N ASP A 98 6.89 -11.01 -6.48
CA ASP A 98 6.99 -12.21 -5.64
C ASP A 98 5.67 -12.99 -5.58
N GLY A 99 4.53 -12.31 -5.43
CA GLY A 99 3.21 -12.91 -5.39
C GLY A 99 2.80 -13.61 -6.69
N GLY A 100 3.28 -13.12 -7.85
CA GLY A 100 3.09 -13.81 -9.13
C GLY A 100 3.79 -15.18 -9.16
N HIS A 101 5.01 -15.26 -8.62
CA HIS A 101 5.76 -16.51 -8.50
C HIS A 101 5.11 -17.47 -7.51
N VAL A 102 4.58 -16.96 -6.38
CA VAL A 102 3.81 -17.75 -5.43
C VAL A 102 2.59 -18.38 -6.10
N VAL A 103 1.87 -17.64 -6.94
CA VAL A 103 0.73 -18.19 -7.70
C VAL A 103 1.18 -19.30 -8.66
N PHE A 104 2.30 -19.11 -9.37
CA PHE A 104 2.84 -20.16 -10.25
C PHE A 104 3.20 -21.42 -9.46
N LEU A 105 3.86 -21.30 -8.31
CA LEU A 105 4.18 -22.42 -7.44
C LEU A 105 2.93 -23.13 -6.91
N ILE A 106 1.89 -22.38 -6.52
CA ILE A 106 0.61 -22.98 -6.08
C ILE A 106 -0.02 -23.78 -7.23
N ILE A 107 -0.02 -23.24 -8.45
CA ILE A 107 -0.55 -23.94 -9.63
C ILE A 107 0.26 -25.20 -9.92
N GLU A 108 1.59 -25.14 -9.84
CA GLU A 108 2.48 -26.30 -10.02
C GLU A 108 2.24 -27.37 -8.96
N MET A 109 2.04 -26.97 -7.70
CA MET A 109 1.74 -27.87 -6.59
C MET A 109 0.41 -28.60 -6.81
N ILE A 110 -0.63 -27.89 -7.26
CA ILE A 110 -1.94 -28.49 -7.57
C ILE A 110 -1.85 -29.42 -8.80
N LYS A 111 -1.10 -29.01 -9.82
CA LYS A 111 -0.96 -29.74 -11.09
C LYS A 111 0.02 -30.92 -10.99
N GLY A 112 0.88 -30.94 -9.98
CA GLY A 112 1.93 -31.95 -9.76
C GLY A 112 3.02 -31.98 -10.84
N LYS A 113 3.08 -30.95 -11.71
CA LYS A 113 4.02 -30.84 -12.82
C LYS A 113 4.45 -29.38 -13.00
N PRO A 114 5.72 -29.13 -13.35
CA PRO A 114 6.20 -27.78 -13.57
C PRO A 114 5.41 -27.10 -14.71
N LEU A 115 5.21 -25.80 -14.59
CA LEU A 115 4.74 -24.96 -15.67
C LEU A 115 5.84 -24.93 -16.74
N GLY A 116 5.43 -24.89 -18.01
CA GLY A 116 6.42 -24.89 -19.09
C GLY A 116 7.24 -23.60 -19.05
N ASP A 117 8.56 -23.70 -19.21
CA ASP A 117 9.50 -22.56 -19.15
C ASP A 117 9.06 -21.41 -20.06
N LYS A 118 8.59 -21.73 -21.28
CA LYS A 118 8.07 -20.76 -22.26
C LYS A 118 6.82 -20.01 -21.77
N PHE A 119 5.98 -20.65 -20.95
CA PHE A 119 4.80 -20.00 -20.39
C PHE A 119 5.23 -19.03 -19.28
N MET A 120 6.13 -19.46 -18.39
CA MET A 120 6.62 -18.65 -17.28
C MET A 120 7.40 -17.43 -17.78
N GLU A 121 8.28 -17.61 -18.77
CA GLU A 121 9.02 -16.52 -19.43
C GLU A 121 8.07 -15.50 -20.05
N ARG A 122 7.07 -15.96 -20.83
CA ARG A 122 6.07 -15.07 -21.44
C ARG A 122 5.25 -14.33 -20.39
N ALA A 123 4.81 -15.01 -19.33
CA ALA A 123 4.05 -14.40 -18.26
C ALA A 123 4.86 -13.32 -17.53
N GLN A 124 6.14 -13.59 -17.25
CA GLN A 124 7.05 -12.62 -16.65
C GLN A 124 7.28 -11.40 -17.55
N ILE A 125 7.55 -11.59 -18.85
CA ILE A 125 7.73 -10.48 -19.80
C ILE A 125 6.46 -9.63 -19.88
N VAL A 126 5.29 -10.26 -20.01
CA VAL A 126 4.01 -9.53 -20.05
C VAL A 126 3.79 -8.75 -18.76
N GLY A 127 4.04 -9.36 -17.59
CA GLY A 127 3.96 -8.68 -16.30
C GLY A 127 4.90 -7.49 -16.20
N PHE A 128 6.16 -7.68 -16.60
CA PHE A 128 7.17 -6.63 -16.61
C PHE A 128 6.78 -5.44 -17.50
N VAL A 129 6.27 -5.69 -18.70
CA VAL A 129 5.80 -4.64 -19.62
C VAL A 129 4.62 -3.89 -19.03
N ILE A 130 3.66 -4.59 -18.42
CA ILE A 130 2.51 -3.97 -17.73
C ILE A 130 2.99 -3.08 -16.57
N LEU A 131 3.91 -3.58 -15.74
CA LEU A 131 4.46 -2.84 -14.61
C LEU A 131 5.21 -1.59 -15.06
N LEU A 132 6.08 -1.69 -16.06
CA LEU A 132 6.76 -0.52 -16.62
C LEU A 132 5.78 0.50 -17.18
N SER A 133 4.73 0.04 -17.88
CA SER A 133 3.70 0.93 -18.42
C SER A 133 2.95 1.66 -17.32
N LEU A 134 2.58 0.97 -16.24
CA LEU A 134 1.94 1.57 -15.07
C LEU A 134 2.87 2.53 -14.32
N MET A 135 4.15 2.21 -14.22
CA MET A 135 5.15 3.06 -13.58
C MET A 135 5.32 4.38 -14.35
N VAL A 136 5.46 4.30 -15.67
CA VAL A 136 5.50 5.49 -16.55
C VAL A 136 4.21 6.29 -16.44
N PHE A 137 3.05 5.64 -16.42
CA PHE A 137 1.75 6.30 -16.25
C PHE A 137 1.63 7.02 -14.89
N ALA A 138 2.02 6.36 -13.80
CA ALA A 138 1.96 6.92 -12.45
C ALA A 138 2.90 8.13 -12.30
N PHE A 139 4.17 7.99 -12.71
CA PHE A 139 5.12 9.10 -12.69
C PHE A 139 4.73 10.22 -13.65
N GLY A 140 4.24 9.91 -14.85
CA GLY A 140 3.74 10.90 -15.79
C GLY A 140 2.58 11.70 -15.21
N ASN A 141 1.62 11.04 -14.56
CA ASN A 141 0.51 11.68 -13.88
C ASN A 141 0.96 12.57 -12.70
N ASP A 142 1.99 12.17 -11.95
CA ASP A 142 2.56 12.99 -10.89
C ASP A 142 3.24 14.24 -11.44
N ILE A 143 4.07 14.10 -12.49
CA ILE A 143 4.70 15.22 -13.18
C ILE A 143 3.62 16.20 -13.66
N LEU A 144 2.57 15.71 -14.32
CA LEU A 144 1.45 16.54 -14.75
C LEU A 144 0.70 17.21 -13.58
N LYS A 145 0.58 16.56 -12.41
CA LYS A 145 0.01 17.20 -11.21
C LYS A 145 0.90 18.31 -10.64
N LEU A 146 2.23 18.16 -10.74
CA LEU A 146 3.19 19.17 -10.29
C LEU A 146 3.25 20.38 -11.23
N PHE A 147 3.12 20.16 -12.55
CA PHE A 147 3.18 21.23 -13.56
C PHE A 147 1.81 21.80 -13.94
N GLY A 148 0.73 21.04 -13.77
CA GLY A 148 -0.65 21.41 -14.10
C GLY A 148 -1.40 22.08 -12.94
N LYS A 149 -0.66 22.55 -11.93
CA LYS A 149 -1.13 23.43 -10.88
C LYS A 149 -0.34 24.72 -10.93
#